data_AF-A0A3M6UXD5-F1
#
_entry.id   AF-A0A3M6UXD5-F1
#
_cell.length_a   1.000
_cell.length_b   1.000
_cell.length_c   1.000
_cell.angle_alpha   90.00
_cell.angle_beta   90.00
_cell.angle_gamma   90.00
#
_symmetry.space_group_name_H-M   'P 1'
#
loop_
_entity.id
_entity.type
_entity.pdbx_description
1 polymer ?
#
loop_
_entity_poly.entity_id
_entity_poly.type
_entity_poly.pdbx_seq_one_letter_code
_entity_poly.pdbx_strand_id
1 'polypeptide(L)'
;MENQCFPKEARPDQPRETMQSQPIAKRRWQIVSPDLFNVKKTPDELASPNEKLNSRRTKTVIPVKSDIIRASVKKKQQNKRYYDTKTKPVHPLVVGDSIRAKIRPQSSPLWAQRSVVRRESDRSYMRKADG
;
A
#
# COMPACT_ATOMS: atom_id res chain seq x y z
N MET A 1 7.33 -7.84 62.48
CA MET A 1 5.89 -7.63 62.68
C MET A 1 5.37 -6.80 61.52
N GLU A 2 4.19 -7.16 61.05
CA GLU A 2 3.63 -6.96 59.71
C GLU A 2 3.48 -5.49 59.27
N ASN A 3 3.90 -5.17 58.03
CA ASN A 3 3.46 -3.96 57.36
C ASN A 3 2.14 -4.28 56.64
N GLN A 4 1.03 -3.91 57.26
CA GLN A 4 -0.30 -3.94 56.64
C GLN A 4 -0.33 -2.99 55.44
N CYS A 5 -0.49 -3.55 54.25
CA CYS A 5 -0.79 -2.79 53.04
C CYS A 5 -2.29 -2.44 53.07
N PHE A 6 -2.61 -1.20 53.43
CA PHE A 6 -3.97 -0.68 53.28
C PHE A 6 -4.32 -0.60 51.78
N PRO A 7 -5.40 -1.23 51.31
CA PRO A 7 -5.85 -1.02 49.94
C PRO A 7 -6.27 0.45 49.81
N LYS A 8 -5.65 1.19 48.89
CA LYS A 8 -6.15 2.52 48.51
C LYS A 8 -7.54 2.32 47.91
N GLU A 9 -8.57 2.74 48.63
CA GLU A 9 -9.94 2.81 48.14
C GLU A 9 -9.96 3.53 46.78
N ALA A 10 -10.56 2.87 45.78
CA ALA A 10 -10.81 3.47 44.50
C ALA A 10 -11.83 4.60 44.69
N ARG A 11 -11.40 5.84 44.44
CA ARG A 11 -12.27 7.03 44.52
C ARG A 11 -13.55 6.80 43.70
N PRO A 12 -14.74 6.78 44.32
CA PRO A 12 -15.98 6.55 43.61
C PRO A 12 -16.56 7.90 43.18
N ASP A 13 -15.90 8.62 42.28
CA ASP A 13 -16.46 9.85 41.67
C ASP A 13 -15.62 10.34 40.48
N GLN A 14 -15.43 9.46 39.50
CA GLN A 14 -15.08 9.93 38.16
C GLN A 14 -16.40 9.96 37.37
N PRO A 15 -16.97 11.14 37.07
CA PRO A 15 -18.09 11.19 36.14
C PRO A 15 -17.64 10.54 34.84
N ARG A 16 -18.43 9.60 34.36
CA ARG A 16 -18.20 8.93 33.08
C ARG A 16 -18.45 9.96 31.98
N GLU A 17 -17.48 10.84 31.74
CA GLU A 17 -17.59 11.84 30.68
C GLU A 17 -17.79 11.08 29.35
N THR A 18 -18.98 11.25 28.78
CA THR A 18 -19.27 10.78 27.42
C THR A 18 -18.28 11.49 26.51
N MET A 19 -17.34 10.74 25.93
CA MET A 19 -16.34 11.29 25.01
C MET A 19 -17.05 12.19 23.99
N GLN A 20 -16.87 13.50 24.13
CA GLN A 20 -17.47 14.44 23.20
C GLN A 20 -16.77 14.30 21.86
N SER A 21 -17.53 13.93 20.83
CA SER A 21 -17.01 13.84 19.48
C SER A 21 -16.62 15.24 19.01
N GLN A 22 -15.35 15.44 18.73
CA GLN A 22 -14.86 16.69 18.15
C GLN A 22 -15.52 16.93 16.79
N PRO A 23 -15.84 18.19 16.43
CA PRO A 23 -16.46 18.49 15.15
C PRO A 23 -15.55 18.07 13.98
N ILE A 24 -16.14 17.42 12.98
CA ILE A 24 -15.43 16.97 11.78
C ILE A 24 -14.87 18.20 11.06
N ALA A 25 -13.55 18.22 10.87
CA ALA A 25 -12.86 19.34 10.27
C ALA A 25 -13.36 19.61 8.84
N LYS A 26 -13.72 20.87 8.56
CA LYS A 26 -14.35 21.30 7.29
C LYS A 26 -13.34 21.79 6.25
N ARG A 27 -12.10 22.06 6.64
CA ARG A 27 -11.08 22.66 5.75
C ARG A 27 -10.31 21.59 4.99
N ARG A 28 -10.12 21.80 3.68
CA ARG A 28 -9.46 20.85 2.76
C ARG A 28 -8.10 20.33 3.23
N TRP A 29 -7.31 21.15 3.94
CA TRP A 29 -5.98 20.78 4.45
C TRP A 29 -6.00 20.08 5.81
N GLN A 30 -7.13 20.10 6.54
CA GLN A 30 -7.34 19.31 7.76
C GLN A 30 -7.89 17.91 7.48
N ILE A 31 -8.22 17.60 6.22
CA ILE A 31 -8.66 16.28 5.79
C ILE A 31 -7.43 15.37 5.75
N VAL A 32 -7.19 14.65 6.85
CA VAL A 32 -6.29 13.49 6.84
C VAL A 32 -6.85 12.51 5.80
N SER A 33 -6.04 12.21 4.79
CA SER A 33 -6.47 11.54 3.56
C SER A 33 -7.28 10.28 3.86
N PRO A 34 -8.60 10.25 3.56
CA PRO A 34 -9.40 9.04 3.74
C PRO A 34 -8.85 7.87 2.91
N ASP A 35 -8.12 8.17 1.83
CA ASP A 35 -7.50 7.21 0.93
C ASP A 35 -6.51 6.26 1.62
N LEU A 36 -5.71 6.74 2.59
CA LEU A 36 -4.75 5.90 3.31
C LEU A 36 -5.44 4.86 4.21
N PHE A 37 -6.58 5.23 4.80
CA PHE A 37 -7.39 4.31 5.60
C PHE A 37 -8.18 3.32 4.74
N ASN A 38 -8.50 3.70 3.50
CA ASN A 38 -9.27 2.87 2.57
C ASN A 38 -8.43 1.70 2.04
N VAL A 39 -7.18 1.94 1.65
CA VAL A 39 -6.28 0.88 1.15
C VAL A 39 -6.01 -0.17 2.23
N LYS A 40 -5.83 0.25 3.49
CA LYS A 40 -5.54 -0.66 4.62
C LYS A 40 -6.71 -1.57 4.99
N LYS A 41 -7.95 -1.18 4.63
CA LYS A 41 -9.21 -1.83 5.03
C LYS A 41 -9.93 -2.56 3.91
N THR A 42 -9.49 -2.39 2.66
CA THR A 42 -10.11 -3.07 1.52
C THR A 42 -9.67 -4.54 1.56
N PRO A 43 -10.59 -5.49 1.84
CA PRO A 43 -10.24 -6.89 1.79
C PRO A 43 -9.87 -7.26 0.36
N ASP A 44 -8.74 -7.96 0.24
CA ASP A 44 -8.46 -8.80 -0.92
C ASP A 44 -9.30 -10.10 -0.80
N GLU A 45 -9.13 -11.08 -1.69
CA GLU A 45 -9.95 -12.32 -1.69
C GLU A 45 -9.99 -13.08 -0.35
N LEU A 46 -8.98 -12.91 0.52
CA LEU A 46 -8.87 -13.61 1.81
C LEU A 46 -8.96 -12.72 3.05
N ALA A 47 -8.39 -11.51 3.02
CA ALA A 47 -8.34 -10.61 4.18
C ALA A 47 -7.85 -9.21 3.79
N SER A 48 -8.13 -8.22 4.63
CA SER A 48 -7.63 -6.85 4.47
C SER A 48 -6.16 -6.71 4.87
N PRO A 49 -5.37 -5.79 4.27
CA PRO A 49 -3.97 -5.58 4.65
C PRO A 49 -3.76 -5.37 6.15
N ASN A 50 -4.64 -4.62 6.82
CA ASN A 50 -4.56 -4.40 8.26
C ASN A 50 -4.93 -5.63 9.12
N GLU A 51 -5.76 -6.51 8.57
CA GLU A 51 -6.14 -7.77 9.22
C GLU A 51 -5.01 -8.79 9.11
N LYS A 52 -4.33 -8.84 7.95
CA LYS A 52 -3.08 -9.59 7.77
C LYS A 52 -1.98 -9.11 8.72
N LEU A 53 -1.89 -7.79 8.94
CA LEU A 53 -0.86 -7.20 9.79
C LEU A 53 -1.11 -7.40 11.29
N ASN A 54 -2.36 -7.21 11.74
CA ASN A 54 -2.69 -7.22 13.18
C ASN A 54 -3.37 -8.50 13.64
N SER A 55 -3.60 -9.46 12.74
CA SER A 55 -4.40 -10.68 12.96
C SER A 55 -5.79 -10.43 13.55
N ARG A 56 -6.29 -9.20 13.44
CA ARG A 56 -7.55 -8.72 14.01
C ARG A 56 -8.10 -7.60 13.16
N ARG A 57 -9.42 -7.55 13.00
CA ARG A 57 -10.11 -6.48 12.27
C ARG A 57 -10.22 -5.22 13.13
N THR A 58 -9.57 -4.14 12.71
CA THR A 58 -9.73 -2.82 13.36
C THR A 58 -11.16 -2.31 13.17
N LYS A 59 -11.87 -2.09 14.28
CA LYS A 59 -13.22 -1.50 14.34
C LYS A 59 -13.20 -0.01 14.00
N THR A 60 -12.89 0.33 12.76
CA THR A 60 -13.01 1.69 12.25
C THR A 60 -13.87 1.61 11.00
N VAL A 61 -15.18 1.44 11.25
CA VAL A 61 -16.22 1.52 10.22
C VAL A 61 -16.29 2.99 9.78
N ILE A 62 -15.37 3.39 8.91
CA ILE A 62 -15.69 4.48 7.99
C ILE A 62 -16.55 3.78 6.95
N PRO A 63 -17.84 4.11 6.82
CA PRO A 63 -18.72 3.49 5.84
C PRO A 63 -18.29 3.94 4.45
N VAL A 64 -17.32 3.24 3.89
CA VAL A 64 -16.93 3.41 2.50
C VAL A 64 -17.86 2.51 1.71
N LYS A 65 -18.75 3.13 0.94
CA LYS A 65 -19.63 2.41 0.01
C LYS A 65 -18.76 1.56 -0.92
N SER A 66 -18.99 0.25 -0.96
CA SER A 66 -18.26 -0.70 -1.83
C SER A 66 -18.23 -0.26 -3.30
N ASP A 67 -19.23 0.52 -3.71
CA ASP A 67 -19.37 1.06 -5.05
C ASP A 67 -18.22 2.00 -5.44
N ILE A 68 -17.67 2.75 -4.48
CA ILE A 68 -16.53 3.66 -4.70
C ILE A 68 -15.28 2.87 -5.08
N ILE A 69 -15.03 1.76 -4.38
CA ILE A 69 -13.87 0.88 -4.61
C ILE A 69 -13.99 0.20 -5.98
N ARG A 70 -15.17 -0.36 -6.28
CA ARG A 70 -15.45 -0.98 -7.59
C ARG A 70 -15.32 0.00 -8.75
N ALA A 71 -15.77 1.25 -8.57
CA ALA A 71 -15.63 2.30 -9.57
C ALA A 71 -14.15 2.65 -9.84
N SER A 72 -13.32 2.70 -8.79
CA SER A 72 -11.87 2.94 -8.93
C SER A 72 -11.16 1.83 -9.72
N VAL A 73 -11.45 0.56 -9.43
CA VAL A 73 -10.88 -0.59 -10.17
C VAL A 73 -11.29 -0.55 -11.65
N LYS A 74 -12.56 -0.26 -11.95
CA LYS A 74 -13.05 -0.10 -13.32
C LYS A 74 -12.32 1.03 -14.07
N LYS A 75 -12.10 2.17 -13.42
CA LYS A 75 -11.35 3.31 -13.98
C LYS A 75 -9.90 2.92 -14.31
N LYS A 76 -9.23 2.18 -13.43
CA LYS A 76 -7.86 1.68 -13.69
C LYS A 76 -7.81 0.73 -14.89
N GLN A 77 -8.78 -0.17 -15.02
CA GLN A 77 -8.87 -1.09 -16.15
C GLN A 77 -9.16 -0.36 -17.46
N GLN A 78 -10.03 0.67 -17.43
CA GLN A 78 -10.31 1.51 -18.60
C GLN A 78 -9.07 2.31 -19.03
N ASN A 79 -8.33 2.89 -18.09
CA ASN A 79 -7.08 3.59 -18.39
C ASN A 79 -6.07 2.63 -19.04
N LYS A 80 -5.91 1.41 -18.52
CA LYS A 80 -5.05 0.39 -19.15
C LYS A 80 -5.46 0.15 -20.61
N ARG A 81 -6.75 -0.09 -20.86
CA ARG A 81 -7.26 -0.30 -22.23
C ARG A 81 -6.98 0.89 -23.14
N TYR A 82 -7.16 2.11 -22.63
CA TYR A 82 -6.89 3.34 -23.39
C TYR A 82 -5.43 3.46 -23.82
N TYR A 83 -4.48 3.28 -22.90
CA TYR A 83 -3.05 3.39 -23.20
C TYR A 83 -2.50 2.19 -24.00
N ASP A 84 -3.11 1.01 -23.87
CA ASP A 84 -2.70 -0.18 -24.62
C ASP A 84 -3.20 -0.20 -26.08
N THR A 85 -4.08 0.72 -26.50
CA THR A 85 -4.71 0.72 -27.84
C THR A 85 -3.73 0.70 -29.01
N LYS A 86 -2.60 1.39 -28.90
CA LYS A 86 -1.59 1.52 -29.96
C LYS A 86 -0.29 0.78 -29.64
N THR A 87 -0.25 0.08 -28.51
CA THR A 87 0.99 -0.48 -27.98
C THR A 87 1.14 -1.90 -28.50
N LYS A 88 2.19 -2.15 -29.30
CA LYS A 88 2.55 -3.50 -29.71
C LYS A 88 2.99 -4.30 -28.47
N PRO A 89 2.58 -5.57 -28.33
CA PRO A 89 3.06 -6.40 -27.25
C PRO A 89 4.59 -6.51 -27.33
N VAL A 90 5.27 -6.19 -26.23
CA VAL A 90 6.72 -6.28 -26.14
C VAL A 90 7.10 -7.75 -26.00
N HIS A 91 7.92 -8.24 -26.93
CA HIS A 91 8.42 -9.61 -26.87
C HIS A 91 9.36 -9.79 -25.66
N PRO A 92 9.35 -10.96 -25.02
CA PRO A 92 10.30 -11.27 -23.95
C PRO A 92 11.73 -11.27 -24.49
N LEU A 93 12.68 -10.87 -23.63
CA LEU A 93 14.10 -10.86 -23.99
C LEU A 93 14.64 -12.30 -24.01
N VAL A 94 15.55 -12.58 -24.95
CA VAL A 94 16.21 -13.87 -25.10
C VAL A 94 17.60 -13.82 -24.45
N VAL A 95 18.08 -14.98 -23.99
CA VAL A 95 19.45 -15.12 -23.48
C VAL A 95 20.44 -14.81 -24.59
N GLY A 96 21.41 -13.93 -24.32
CA GLY A 96 22.37 -13.42 -25.30
C GLY A 96 22.02 -12.05 -25.88
N ASP A 97 20.81 -11.54 -25.67
CA ASP A 97 20.42 -10.21 -26.16
C ASP A 97 21.28 -9.11 -25.51
N SER A 98 21.80 -8.20 -26.36
CA SER A 98 22.49 -6.99 -25.91
C SER A 98 21.46 -5.92 -25.55
N ILE A 99 21.49 -5.49 -24.30
CA ILE A 99 20.55 -4.56 -23.72
C ILE A 99 21.28 -3.41 -23.03
N ARG A 100 20.61 -2.28 -22.91
CA ARG A 100 21.13 -1.14 -22.15
C ARG A 100 20.40 -1.02 -20.82
N ALA A 101 21.16 -0.88 -19.74
CA ALA A 101 20.63 -0.84 -18.39
C ALA A 101 21.13 0.40 -17.63
N LYS A 102 20.20 1.01 -16.88
CA LYS A 102 20.51 2.06 -15.90
C LYS A 102 20.47 1.44 -14.51
N ILE A 103 21.64 1.16 -13.92
CA ILE A 103 21.76 0.44 -12.63
C ILE A 103 21.29 1.34 -11.48
N ARG A 104 21.66 2.63 -11.53
CA ARG A 104 21.20 3.64 -10.57
C ARG A 104 20.58 4.80 -11.33
N PRO A 105 19.24 4.85 -11.43
CA PRO A 105 18.54 5.86 -12.20
C PRO A 105 18.88 7.30 -11.82
N GLN A 106 19.25 7.53 -10.56
CA GLN A 106 19.55 8.85 -10.03
C GLN A 106 21.05 9.22 -10.02
N SER A 107 21.97 8.26 -10.09
CA SER A 107 23.40 8.55 -9.91
C SER A 107 24.22 8.56 -11.20
N SER A 108 23.75 7.89 -12.26
CA SER A 108 24.47 7.85 -13.54
C SER A 108 23.51 8.15 -14.69
N PRO A 109 23.74 9.20 -15.50
CA PRO A 109 22.95 9.43 -16.70
C PRO A 109 23.23 8.42 -17.81
N LEU A 110 24.37 7.71 -17.72
CA LEU A 110 24.84 6.79 -18.74
C LEU A 110 24.12 5.44 -18.66
N TRP A 111 23.60 5.03 -19.81
CA TRP A 111 23.07 3.69 -20.03
C TRP A 111 24.23 2.75 -20.38
N ALA A 112 24.50 1.77 -19.53
CA ALA A 112 25.56 0.79 -19.75
C ALA A 112 25.06 -0.38 -20.59
N GLN A 113 25.85 -0.81 -21.57
CA GLN A 113 25.60 -2.02 -22.33
C GLN A 113 25.81 -3.26 -21.46
N ARG A 114 24.95 -4.27 -21.63
CA ARG A 114 24.90 -5.51 -20.87
C ARG A 114 24.30 -6.62 -21.70
N SER A 115 24.63 -7.86 -21.36
CA SER A 115 24.05 -9.06 -21.96
C SER A 115 23.06 -9.76 -21.01
N VAL A 116 21.97 -10.30 -21.57
CA VAL A 116 21.00 -11.13 -20.83
C VAL A 116 21.58 -12.53 -20.64
N VAL A 117 21.70 -12.96 -19.38
CA VAL A 117 22.27 -14.28 -19.04
C VAL A 117 21.21 -15.33 -18.84
N ARG A 118 20.15 -14.98 -18.12
CA ARG A 118 19.03 -15.88 -17.85
C ARG A 118 17.76 -15.09 -17.61
N ARG A 119 16.63 -15.73 -17.91
CA ARG A 119 15.30 -15.29 -17.50
C ARG A 119 15.00 -15.84 -16.12
N GLU A 120 14.57 -14.97 -15.21
CA GLU A 120 14.20 -15.33 -13.83
C GLU A 120 12.68 -15.32 -13.64
N SER A 121 11.98 -14.46 -14.39
CA SER A 121 10.52 -14.41 -14.43
C SER A 121 10.06 -13.83 -15.77
N ASP A 122 8.76 -13.59 -15.94
CA ASP A 122 8.21 -13.11 -17.20
C ASP A 122 8.80 -11.77 -17.64
N ARG A 123 9.18 -10.93 -16.68
CA ARG A 123 9.76 -9.59 -16.88
C ARG A 123 11.04 -9.35 -16.09
N SER A 124 11.61 -10.40 -15.48
CA SER A 124 12.82 -10.31 -14.68
C SER A 124 13.94 -11.10 -15.35
N TYR A 125 15.06 -10.44 -15.59
CA TYR A 125 16.21 -11.00 -16.30
C TYR A 125 17.50 -10.69 -15.54
N MET A 126 18.35 -11.70 -15.42
CA MET A 126 19.70 -11.51 -14.89
C MET A 126 20.63 -11.04 -16.00
N ARG A 127 21.50 -10.09 -15.66
CA ARG A 127 22.31 -9.35 -16.64
C ARG A 127 23.77 -9.39 -16.23
N LYS A 128 24.67 -9.64 -17.19
CA LYS A 128 26.12 -9.49 -17.00
C LYS A 128 26.56 -8.13 -17.55
N ALA A 129 27.57 -7.55 -16.92
CA ALA A 129 28.25 -6.41 -17.52
C ALA A 129 29.19 -6.95 -18.60
N ASP A 130 29.08 -6.40 -19.80
CA ASP A 130 30.07 -6.61 -20.84
C ASP A 130 31.17 -5.59 -20.52
N GLY A 131 32.21 -6.05 -19.84
CA GLY A 131 33.37 -5.26 -19.42
C GLY A 131 34.44 -5.26 -20.49
#